data_AF-A0A8T3TNN9-F1
#
_entry.id   AF-A0A8T3TNN9-F1
#
_cell.length_a   1.000
_cell.length_b   1.000
_cell.length_c   1.000
_cell.angle_alpha   90.00
_cell.angle_beta   90.00
_cell.angle_gamma   90.00
#
_symmetry.space_group_name_H-M   'P 1'
#
loop_
_entity.id
_entity.type
_entity.pdbx_description
1 polymer ?
#
loop_
_entity_poly.entity_id
_entity_poly.type
_entity_poly.pdbx_seq_one_letter_code
_entity_poly.pdbx_strand_id
1 'polypeptide(L)'
;MLRPIRPSIVLILAAFIGTACAGGSGSGSTLVPPRDSPAAMPSAAASTTPAATEPTATDDASRSPTASPPGATSPGVSSAPSDSGSAVPAWATIPLTDVRTGETFTLADSGDRVVFVEPMAVW
;
A
#
# COMPACT_ATOMS: atom_id res chain seq x y z
N MET A 1 8.33 23.06 -40.87
CA MET A 1 7.02 22.66 -41.42
C MET A 1 6.04 22.51 -40.26
N LEU A 2 5.22 23.54 -39.99
CA LEU A 2 4.19 23.50 -38.94
C LEU A 2 2.98 22.71 -39.46
N ARG A 3 2.59 21.65 -38.76
CA ARG A 3 1.39 20.86 -39.10
C ARG A 3 0.13 21.63 -38.67
N PRO A 4 -0.91 21.72 -39.52
CA PRO A 4 -2.14 22.42 -39.19
C PRO A 4 -2.86 21.70 -38.05
N ILE A 5 -3.06 22.41 -36.94
CA ILE A 5 -3.82 21.94 -35.78
C ILE A 5 -5.28 21.81 -36.19
N ARG A 6 -5.86 20.63 -35.99
CA ARG A 6 -7.25 20.36 -36.34
C ARG A 6 -8.19 21.17 -35.44
N PRO A 7 -9.21 21.85 -35.99
CA PRO A 7 -10.14 22.68 -35.21
C PRO A 7 -10.86 21.87 -34.12
N SER A 8 -11.02 20.56 -34.32
CA SER A 8 -11.57 19.63 -33.32
C SER A 8 -10.71 19.50 -32.04
N ILE A 9 -9.39 19.65 -32.13
CA ILE A 9 -8.48 19.56 -30.96
C ILE A 9 -8.57 20.83 -30.11
N VAL A 10 -8.74 22.00 -30.74
CA VAL A 10 -8.90 23.28 -30.04
C VAL A 10 -10.22 23.33 -29.25
N LEU A 11 -11.29 22.75 -29.82
CA LEU A 11 -12.61 22.70 -29.17
C LEU A 11 -12.64 21.81 -27.93
N ILE A 12 -11.93 20.67 -27.95
CA ILE A 12 -11.82 19.76 -26.79
C ILE A 12 -10.98 20.40 -25.68
N LEU A 13 -9.88 21.09 -26.03
CA LEU A 13 -9.03 21.76 -25.03
C LEU A 13 -9.77 22.93 -24.34
N ALA A 14 -10.57 23.71 -25.10
CA ALA A 14 -11.34 24.82 -24.55
C ALA A 14 -12.45 24.36 -23.59
N ALA A 15 -13.03 23.17 -23.82
CA ALA A 15 -14.06 22.61 -22.93
C ALA A 15 -13.51 22.14 -21.57
N PHE A 16 -12.24 21.71 -21.50
CA PHE A 16 -11.64 21.25 -20.24
C PHE A 16 -11.16 22.39 -19.31
N ILE A 17 -10.85 23.57 -19.85
CA ILE A 17 -10.33 24.70 -19.04
C ILE A 17 -11.45 25.46 -18.29
N GLY A 18 -12.72 25.30 -18.69
CA GLY A 18 -13.84 26.05 -18.12
C GLY A 18 -14.42 25.53 -16.79
N THR A 19 -14.06 24.33 -16.33
CA THR A 19 -14.78 23.66 -15.22
C THR A 19 -14.05 23.78 -13.86
N ALA A 20 -12.99 24.58 -13.76
CA ALA A 20 -12.17 24.65 -12.53
C ALA A 20 -12.51 25.79 -11.55
N CYS A 21 -13.39 26.75 -11.88
CA CYS A 21 -13.66 27.90 -11.00
C CYS A 21 -15.13 28.31 -10.94
N ALA A 22 -16.02 27.39 -10.58
CA ALA A 22 -17.40 27.75 -10.21
C ALA A 22 -17.92 26.85 -9.09
N GLY A 23 -17.37 27.03 -7.89
CA GLY A 23 -17.90 26.46 -6.66
C GLY A 23 -16.90 26.68 -5.53
N GLY A 24 -17.19 27.40 -4.47
CA GLY A 24 -18.37 28.18 -4.10
C GLY A 24 -17.98 28.85 -2.79
N SER A 25 -18.17 30.16 -2.70
CA SER A 25 -18.00 30.90 -1.46
C SER A 25 -19.05 30.45 -0.45
N GLY A 26 -18.63 29.62 0.49
CA GLY A 26 -19.37 29.31 1.70
C GLY A 26 -18.65 29.90 2.91
N SER A 27 -18.91 31.18 3.20
CA SER A 27 -18.63 31.74 4.52
C SER A 27 -19.69 31.20 5.49
N GLY A 28 -19.25 30.39 6.45
CA GLY A 28 -20.09 29.90 7.54
C GLY A 28 -19.24 29.70 8.77
N SER A 29 -19.09 30.77 9.56
CA SER A 29 -18.55 30.72 10.92
C SER A 29 -19.27 29.66 11.75
N THR A 30 -18.51 28.82 12.43
CA THR A 30 -18.85 28.48 13.81
C THR A 30 -17.54 28.50 14.59
N LEU A 31 -17.36 29.58 15.36
CA LEU A 31 -16.44 29.58 16.50
C LEU A 31 -16.84 28.40 17.39
N VAL A 32 -16.04 27.35 17.42
CA VAL A 32 -16.07 26.38 18.51
C VAL A 32 -15.35 27.04 19.68
N PRO A 33 -16.00 27.25 20.84
CA PRO A 33 -15.31 27.74 22.03
C PRO A 33 -14.22 26.73 22.44
N PRO A 34 -13.12 27.19 23.07
CA PRO A 34 -12.13 26.29 23.65
C PRO A 34 -12.84 25.40 24.68
N ARG A 35 -12.90 24.10 24.40
CA ARG A 35 -13.26 23.14 25.45
C ARG A 35 -12.11 23.16 26.45
N ASP A 36 -12.45 23.58 27.66
CA ASP A 36 -11.65 23.47 28.86
C ASP A 36 -10.88 22.15 28.88
N SER A 37 -9.57 22.29 29.00
CA SER A 37 -8.65 21.23 29.40
C SER A 37 -9.13 20.63 30.72
N PRO A 38 -9.60 19.37 30.76
CA PRO A 38 -9.59 18.67 32.03
C PRO A 38 -8.13 18.46 32.43
N ALA A 39 -7.89 18.81 33.69
CA ALA A 39 -6.66 18.67 34.45
C ALA A 39 -5.82 17.44 34.07
N ALA A 40 -4.51 17.66 34.15
CA ALA A 40 -3.46 16.66 34.24
C ALA A 40 -3.95 15.35 34.89
N MET A 41 -4.03 14.28 34.10
CA MET A 41 -3.91 12.95 34.67
C MET A 41 -2.46 12.76 35.12
N PRO A 42 -2.21 12.28 36.35
CA PRO A 42 -0.87 11.95 36.79
C PRO A 42 -0.27 10.90 35.86
N SER A 43 0.99 11.15 35.48
CA SER A 43 1.93 10.13 35.06
C SER A 43 1.96 9.02 36.11
N ALA A 44 1.16 7.97 35.87
CA ALA A 44 1.28 6.70 36.55
C ALA A 44 2.13 5.82 35.65
N ALA A 45 3.41 5.75 35.97
CA ALA A 45 4.28 4.70 35.52
C ALA A 45 3.65 3.35 35.89
N ALA A 46 3.22 2.60 34.89
CA ALA A 46 3.04 1.17 34.99
C ALA A 46 3.70 0.56 33.76
N SER A 47 5.02 0.39 33.87
CA SER A 47 5.74 -0.63 33.11
C SER A 47 5.08 -1.97 33.40
N THR A 48 4.15 -2.37 32.54
CA THR A 48 3.81 -3.77 32.41
C THR A 48 4.79 -4.35 31.42
N THR A 49 5.89 -4.86 31.98
CA THR A 49 6.72 -5.87 31.32
C THR A 49 5.79 -6.90 30.70
N PRO A 50 5.77 -7.09 29.36
CA PRO A 50 5.21 -8.30 28.81
C PRO A 50 6.08 -9.42 29.37
N ALA A 51 5.49 -10.27 30.21
CA ALA A 51 6.10 -11.53 30.55
C ALA A 51 6.42 -12.22 29.22
N ALA A 52 7.72 -12.30 28.92
CA ALA A 52 8.25 -13.20 27.93
C ALA A 52 7.82 -14.60 28.38
N THR A 53 6.71 -15.07 27.82
CA THR A 53 6.42 -16.49 27.81
C THR A 53 7.39 -17.04 26.79
N GLU A 54 8.54 -17.48 27.28
CA GLU A 54 9.47 -18.31 26.55
C GLU A 54 8.66 -19.53 26.07
N PRO A 55 8.42 -19.72 24.76
CA PRO A 55 7.86 -20.97 24.30
C PRO A 55 8.89 -22.04 24.65
N THR A 56 8.54 -22.87 25.63
CA THR A 56 9.26 -24.10 25.93
C THR A 56 9.44 -24.85 24.62
N ALA A 57 10.68 -24.91 24.14
CA ALA A 57 11.10 -25.81 23.10
C ALA A 57 10.93 -27.23 23.65
N THR A 58 9.79 -27.85 23.38
CA THR A 58 9.70 -29.31 23.36
C THR A 58 10.39 -29.76 22.10
N ASP A 59 11.68 -30.05 22.28
CA ASP A 59 12.48 -30.86 21.39
C ASP A 59 11.86 -32.27 21.28
N ASP A 60 12.11 -32.90 20.15
CA ASP A 60 12.01 -34.33 19.89
C ASP A 60 10.61 -34.98 19.75
N ALA A 61 10.20 -35.20 18.50
CA ALA A 61 10.05 -36.58 18.01
C ALA A 61 9.73 -36.64 16.51
N SER A 62 10.42 -37.56 15.85
CA SER A 62 10.01 -38.26 14.63
C SER A 62 10.17 -37.54 13.29
N ARG A 63 11.43 -37.51 12.86
CA ARG A 63 11.76 -37.81 11.46
C ARG A 63 11.20 -39.18 11.08
N SER A 64 10.27 -39.21 10.13
CA SER A 64 10.21 -40.30 9.15
C SER A 64 10.41 -39.69 7.77
N PRO A 65 11.53 -39.97 7.08
CA PRO A 65 11.67 -39.61 5.68
C PRO A 65 10.70 -40.49 4.88
N THR A 66 9.54 -39.94 4.53
CA THR A 66 8.68 -40.56 3.52
C THR A 66 9.44 -40.49 2.20
N ALA A 67 9.69 -41.67 1.64
CA ALA A 67 10.41 -41.87 0.40
C ALA A 67 9.85 -40.99 -0.73
N SER A 68 10.74 -40.26 -1.40
CA SER A 68 10.45 -39.54 -2.63
C SER A 68 10.00 -40.53 -3.73
N PRO A 69 8.84 -40.33 -4.37
CA PRO A 69 8.53 -41.07 -5.59
C PRO A 69 9.52 -40.67 -6.69
N PRO A 70 10.11 -41.64 -7.44
CA PRO A 70 10.91 -41.32 -8.61
C PRO A 70 9.98 -41.02 -9.79
N GLY A 71 10.20 -39.87 -10.44
CA GLY A 71 9.73 -39.63 -11.80
C GLY A 71 8.47 -38.79 -11.94
N ALA A 72 8.53 -37.51 -11.57
CA ALA A 72 7.78 -36.49 -12.30
C ALA A 72 8.79 -35.74 -13.17
N THR A 73 8.80 -36.07 -14.46
CA THR A 73 9.52 -35.33 -15.49
C THR A 73 9.07 -33.87 -15.43
N SER A 74 9.91 -33.00 -14.87
CA SER A 74 9.63 -31.56 -14.83
C SER A 74 9.51 -31.07 -16.28
N PRO A 75 8.38 -30.48 -16.70
CA PRO A 75 8.27 -29.84 -18.00
C PRO A 75 9.40 -28.82 -18.14
N GLY A 76 10.05 -28.84 -19.31
CA GLY A 76 11.21 -28.02 -19.61
C GLY A 76 11.03 -26.58 -19.15
N VAL A 77 12.12 -26.01 -18.64
CA VAL A 77 12.23 -24.60 -18.27
C VAL A 77 11.96 -23.78 -19.53
N SER A 78 10.68 -23.44 -19.74
CA SER A 78 10.27 -22.50 -20.76
C SER A 78 10.88 -21.18 -20.34
N SER A 79 11.96 -20.78 -21.01
CA SER A 79 12.59 -19.48 -20.80
C SER A 79 11.50 -18.42 -20.91
N ALA A 80 11.14 -17.83 -19.76
CA ALA A 80 10.21 -16.73 -19.73
C ALA A 80 10.79 -15.61 -20.60
N PRO A 81 9.97 -14.90 -21.39
CA PRO A 81 10.45 -13.73 -22.10
C PRO A 81 11.07 -12.78 -21.08
N SER A 82 12.34 -12.44 -21.28
CA SER A 82 13.02 -11.41 -20.49
C SER A 82 12.27 -10.11 -20.71
N ASP A 83 11.46 -9.76 -19.70
CA ASP A 83 10.57 -8.61 -19.74
C ASP A 83 11.41 -7.34 -19.86
N SER A 84 11.50 -6.85 -21.09
CA SER A 84 12.26 -5.67 -21.43
C SER A 84 11.44 -4.46 -20.99
N GLY A 85 11.56 -4.10 -19.72
CA GLY A 85 11.07 -2.84 -19.16
C GLY A 85 9.55 -2.68 -19.21
N SER A 86 8.79 -3.62 -18.62
CA SER A 86 7.38 -3.34 -18.29
C SER A 86 7.32 -2.10 -17.44
N ALA A 87 6.67 -1.06 -17.96
CA ALA A 87 6.40 0.15 -17.21
C ALA A 87 5.64 -0.23 -15.93
N VAL A 88 6.14 0.21 -14.78
CA VAL A 88 5.46 0.02 -13.49
C VAL A 88 4.05 0.61 -13.61
N PRO A 89 2.99 -0.15 -13.28
CA PRO A 89 1.64 0.36 -13.39
C PRO A 89 1.42 1.47 -12.36
N ALA A 90 0.66 2.50 -12.73
CA ALA A 90 0.48 3.70 -11.89
C ALA A 90 -0.10 3.42 -10.49
N TRP A 91 -0.85 2.33 -10.30
CA TRP A 91 -1.37 1.96 -8.99
C TRP A 91 -0.27 1.45 -8.03
N ALA A 92 0.83 0.89 -8.56
CA ALA A 92 1.91 0.38 -7.73
C ALA A 92 2.78 1.50 -7.12
N THR A 93 2.68 2.72 -7.65
CA THR A 93 3.38 3.91 -7.14
C THR A 93 2.55 4.72 -6.12
N ILE A 94 1.37 4.23 -5.73
CA ILE A 94 0.56 4.89 -4.69
C ILE A 94 1.31 4.77 -3.35
N PRO A 95 1.53 5.88 -2.62
CA PRO A 95 2.13 5.83 -1.30
C PRO A 95 1.18 5.16 -0.31
N LEU A 96 1.67 4.13 0.38
CA LEU A 96 1.00 3.41 1.45
C LEU A 96 1.76 3.62 2.76
N THR A 97 1.09 3.43 3.88
CA THR A 97 1.69 3.55 5.22
C THR A 97 1.69 2.18 5.91
N ASP A 98 2.86 1.74 6.38
CA ASP A 98 2.94 0.57 7.25
C ASP A 98 2.35 0.92 8.61
N VAL A 99 1.27 0.23 8.99
CA VAL A 99 0.55 0.48 10.26
C VAL A 99 1.36 0.12 11.51
N ARG A 100 2.42 -0.68 11.38
CA ARG A 100 3.28 -1.10 12.50
C ARG A 100 4.39 -0.10 12.77
N THR A 101 4.96 0.49 11.71
CA THR A 101 6.15 1.37 11.81
C THR A 101 5.85 2.83 11.53
N GLY A 102 4.76 3.13 10.80
CA GLY A 102 4.44 4.47 10.31
C GLY A 102 5.23 4.87 9.06
N GLU A 103 6.06 3.98 8.51
CA GLU A 103 6.86 4.28 7.33
C GLU A 103 6.00 4.32 6.06
N THR A 104 6.40 5.17 5.12
CA THR A 104 5.76 5.25 3.80
C THR A 104 6.49 4.32 2.83
N PHE A 105 5.74 3.53 2.06
CA PHE A 105 6.28 2.64 1.03
C PHE A 105 5.38 2.62 -0.21
N THR A 106 5.88 2.11 -1.33
CA THR A 106 5.08 1.82 -2.52
C THR A 106 5.18 0.35 -2.89
N LEU A 107 4.22 -0.17 -3.66
CA LEU A 107 4.28 -1.54 -4.16
C LEU A 107 5.33 -1.70 -5.27
N ALA A 108 5.79 -0.60 -5.87
CA ALA A 108 6.89 -0.60 -6.83
C ALA A 108 8.26 -0.92 -6.19
N ASP A 109 8.39 -0.70 -4.88
CA ASP A 109 9.65 -0.90 -4.14
C ASP A 109 9.97 -2.37 -3.87
N SER A 110 9.04 -3.29 -4.15
CA SER A 110 9.24 -4.74 -3.94
C SER A 110 10.19 -5.40 -4.95
N GLY A 111 10.59 -4.68 -6.01
CA GLY A 111 11.45 -5.19 -7.07
C GLY A 111 10.82 -6.40 -7.78
N ASP A 112 11.61 -7.45 -8.03
CA ASP A 112 11.17 -8.66 -8.74
C ASP A 112 10.37 -9.64 -7.85
N ARG A 113 9.85 -9.19 -6.71
CA ARG A 113 9.06 -10.02 -5.80
C ARG A 113 7.58 -9.92 -6.12
N VAL A 114 6.88 -11.05 -6.06
CA VAL A 114 5.41 -11.08 -6.11
C VAL A 114 4.85 -10.59 -4.78
N VAL A 115 3.98 -9.59 -4.83
CA VAL A 115 3.27 -9.05 -3.66
C VAL A 115 1.80 -9.43 -3.74
N PHE A 116 1.28 -9.99 -2.66
CA PHE A 116 -0.15 -10.28 -2.48
C PHE A 116 -0.79 -9.19 -1.63
N VAL A 117 -1.92 -8.64 -2.10
CA VAL A 117 -2.67 -7.58 -1.41
C VAL A 117 -4.04 -8.11 -1.03
N GLU A 118 -4.32 -8.17 0.26
CA GLU A 118 -5.63 -8.56 0.79
C GLU A 118 -6.34 -7.33 1.38
N PRO A 119 -7.44 -6.86 0.77
CA PRO A 119 -8.18 -5.73 1.31
C PRO A 119 -8.93 -6.16 2.57
N MET A 120 -8.67 -5.45 3.68
CA MET A 120 -9.39 -5.60 4.94
C MET A 120 -10.21 -4.35 5.20
N ALA A 121 -11.51 -4.51 5.44
CA ALA A 121 -12.39 -3.45 5.90
C ALA A 121 -12.77 -3.72 7.36
N VAL A 122 -12.62 -2.72 8.22
CA VAL A 122 -13.20 -2.69 9.56
C VAL A 122 -14.42 -1.77 9.49
N TRP A 123 -15.61 -2.34 9.68
CA TRP A 123 -16.88 -1.63 9.76
C TRP A 123 -17.38 -1.62 11.20
#